data_AF-A0A353RFC0-F1
#
_entry.id   AF-A0A353RFC0-F1
#
_cell.length_a   1.000
_cell.length_b   1.000
_cell.length_c   1.000
_cell.angle_alpha   90.00
_cell.angle_beta   90.00
_cell.angle_gamma   90.00
#
_symmetry.space_group_name_H-M   'P 1'
#
loop_
_entity.id
_entity.type
_entity.pdbx_description
1 polymer ?
#
loop_
_entity_poly.entity_id
_entity_poly.type
_entity_poly.pdbx_seq_one_letter_code
_entity_poly.pdbx_strand_id
1 'polypeptide(L)'
;MSDVIRLFVEKKPGFDVEAQKLKADLKENLGLSSIEDLRLANRYDVEGLSREEFAAARDTIFSEPNVDRVYEEAYPLPEGYRAFAAEYLPGQYDQRADSAAQCVQLLTQGERPKVATARLIAVKGGLTDGEFRKIESYVINPVESRLASFRKPETLGEAAAEPPDVERVRGFTGWDGAALREYHARMGFAMSLEDLAFCRDYFRDTEKRDPTVTELRVIDTYWSDHCRHTTFLTELDKIEAEPSPLRPAVEGALRAYLAARAEVYGGRAAGRPVCLMDMATIGAKLLKKRGQIPDLDESEEINACSVQVPVTVDGKVQQWLVQFKNETHNHPTEIEPFGGAATCLGGAIRDPLSGRAYVYQAMRVTGSGDPRVPFEKTLRGKLPTRKITTGAAQGYSSYGNQVGLATGQVTELYDPGYVAKRMEIGAVIGAVPKKNVVREAPRPGDVVILLGGATGRDGCGGATGSSKAHTEKSIEVCGAEV
;
A
#
# COMPACT_ATOMS: atom_id res chain seq x y z
N MET A 1 18.24 18.22 27.98
CA MET A 1 18.08 17.40 26.76
C MET A 1 18.59 16.02 27.12
N SER A 2 17.78 14.97 26.97
CA SER A 2 18.24 13.60 27.18
C SER A 2 19.19 13.24 26.05
N ASP A 3 20.36 12.71 26.35
CA ASP A 3 21.27 12.19 25.32
C ASP A 3 20.62 11.03 24.56
N VAL A 4 20.84 10.96 23.25
CA VAL A 4 20.47 9.77 22.47
C VAL A 4 21.27 8.58 23.00
N ILE A 5 20.62 7.43 23.22
CA ILE A 5 21.24 6.16 23.58
C ILE A 5 21.18 5.24 22.36
N ARG A 6 22.30 4.60 22.02
CA ARG A 6 22.38 3.67 20.88
C ARG A 6 22.59 2.25 21.37
N LEU A 7 21.89 1.30 20.77
CA LEU A 7 22.15 -0.13 20.93
C LEU A 7 21.99 -0.90 19.63
N PHE A 8 22.70 -2.02 19.55
CA PHE A 8 22.62 -3.00 18.48
C PHE A 8 22.18 -4.33 19.06
N VAL A 9 21.20 -4.96 18.41
CA VAL A 9 20.63 -6.24 18.83
C VAL A 9 20.82 -7.24 17.69
N GLU A 10 21.57 -8.28 17.97
CA GLU A 10 21.92 -9.32 17.00
C GLU A 10 21.51 -10.69 17.53
N LYS A 11 20.89 -11.51 16.66
CA LYS A 11 20.54 -12.89 17.02
C LYS A 11 21.81 -13.74 17.21
N LYS A 12 21.85 -14.52 18.29
CA LYS A 12 22.92 -15.48 18.59
C LYS A 12 22.99 -16.57 17.50
N PRO A 13 24.17 -17.19 17.28
CA PRO A 13 24.30 -18.33 16.38
C PRO A 13 23.27 -19.42 16.68
N GLY A 14 22.54 -19.87 15.65
CA GLY A 14 21.45 -20.84 15.77
C GLY A 14 20.06 -20.21 15.83
N PHE A 15 19.96 -18.91 16.12
CA PHE A 15 18.71 -18.13 16.05
C PHE A 15 18.73 -17.10 14.90
N ASP A 16 19.87 -16.94 14.24
CA ASP A 16 20.15 -16.00 13.15
C ASP A 16 19.58 -16.43 11.78
N VAL A 17 18.38 -17.03 11.79
CA VAL A 17 17.71 -17.57 10.61
C VAL A 17 17.60 -16.55 9.48
N GLU A 18 17.34 -15.29 9.82
CA GLU A 18 17.22 -14.21 8.85
C GLU A 18 18.56 -13.88 8.18
N ALA A 19 19.67 -13.91 8.94
CA ALA A 19 21.00 -13.69 8.40
C ALA A 19 21.41 -14.82 7.46
N GLN A 20 21.12 -16.06 7.84
CA GLN A 20 21.38 -17.23 7.01
C GLN A 20 20.55 -17.23 5.72
N LYS A 21 19.26 -16.82 5.79
CA LYS A 21 18.42 -16.66 4.60
C LYS A 21 18.96 -15.60 3.65
N LEU A 22 19.30 -14.41 4.16
CA LEU A 22 19.87 -13.35 3.33
C LEU A 22 21.21 -13.79 2.70
N LYS A 23 22.07 -14.46 3.47
CA LYS A 23 23.32 -15.03 2.95
C LYS A 23 23.07 -15.99 1.79
N ALA A 24 22.17 -16.96 1.95
CA ALA A 24 21.81 -17.91 0.90
C ALA A 24 21.28 -17.17 -0.35
N ASP A 25 20.41 -16.19 -0.14
CA ASP A 25 19.81 -15.38 -1.19
C ASP A 25 20.86 -14.60 -2.01
N LEU A 26 21.83 -13.96 -1.35
CA LEU A 26 22.93 -13.27 -2.03
C LEU A 26 23.84 -14.23 -2.81
N LYS A 27 24.08 -15.45 -2.29
CA LYS A 27 24.89 -16.46 -2.98
C LYS A 27 24.19 -17.03 -4.21
N GLU A 28 22.91 -17.38 -4.06
CA GLU A 28 22.12 -18.05 -5.10
C GLU A 28 21.63 -17.08 -6.17
N ASN A 29 21.11 -15.92 -5.79
CA ASN A 29 20.47 -14.99 -6.73
C ASN A 29 21.40 -13.93 -7.29
N LEU A 30 22.40 -13.47 -6.53
CA LEU A 30 23.38 -12.50 -7.03
C LEU A 30 24.66 -13.15 -7.53
N GLY A 31 24.80 -14.47 -7.36
CA GLY A 31 25.97 -15.25 -7.76
C GLY A 31 27.20 -15.03 -6.87
N LEU A 32 27.04 -14.46 -5.68
CA LEU A 32 28.14 -14.04 -4.80
C LEU A 32 28.67 -15.20 -3.94
N SER A 33 29.19 -16.22 -4.61
CA SER A 33 29.64 -17.47 -3.96
C SER A 33 30.78 -17.29 -2.95
N SER A 34 31.56 -16.21 -3.06
CA SER A 34 32.67 -15.83 -2.18
C SER A 34 32.25 -15.35 -0.79
N ILE A 35 30.94 -15.17 -0.52
CA ILE A 35 30.43 -14.85 0.81
C ILE A 35 30.64 -16.06 1.74
N GLU A 36 31.47 -15.84 2.77
CA GLU A 36 31.79 -16.82 3.81
C GLU A 36 30.82 -16.73 4.98
N ASP A 37 30.47 -15.50 5.38
CA ASP A 37 29.62 -15.23 6.53
C ASP A 37 28.81 -13.94 6.39
N LEU A 38 27.68 -13.87 7.09
CA LEU A 38 26.81 -12.69 7.11
C LEU A 38 26.19 -12.54 8.50
N ARG A 39 26.28 -11.32 9.05
CA ARG A 39 25.69 -10.95 10.34
C ARG A 39 24.66 -9.84 10.13
N LEU A 40 23.59 -9.89 10.91
CA LEU A 40 22.52 -8.90 10.92
C LEU A 40 22.31 -8.38 12.33
N ALA A 41 22.26 -7.07 12.49
CA ALA A 41 21.91 -6.44 13.75
C ALA A 41 20.87 -5.34 13.54
N ASN A 42 19.89 -5.26 14.43
CA ASN A 42 18.99 -4.11 14.52
C ASN A 42 19.68 -3.03 15.35
N ARG A 43 19.92 -1.88 14.76
CA ARG A 43 20.35 -0.66 15.45
C ARG A 43 19.12 0.10 15.91
N TYR A 44 19.09 0.45 17.18
CA TYR A 44 18.12 1.37 17.75
C TYR A 44 18.87 2.61 18.24
N ASP A 45 18.35 3.77 17.88
CA ASP A 45 18.67 5.05 18.52
C ASP A 45 17.43 5.47 19.32
N VAL A 46 17.62 5.83 20.59
CA VAL A 46 16.53 6.13 21.52
C VAL A 46 16.79 7.44 22.23
N GLU A 47 15.81 8.34 22.25
CA GLU A 47 15.86 9.63 22.94
C GLU A 47 14.64 9.76 23.87
N GLY A 48 14.83 10.38 25.04
CA GLY A 48 13.77 10.60 26.02
C GLY A 48 13.69 9.56 27.14
N LEU A 49 14.74 8.74 27.33
CA LEU A 49 14.82 7.78 28.43
C LEU A 49 15.94 8.12 29.41
N SER A 50 15.68 7.92 30.70
CA SER A 50 16.73 7.81 31.71
C SER A 50 17.54 6.52 31.52
N ARG A 51 18.73 6.46 32.13
CA ARG A 51 19.57 5.25 32.09
C ARG A 51 18.89 4.04 32.76
N GLU A 52 18.09 4.28 33.78
CA GLU A 52 17.34 3.25 34.52
C GLU A 52 16.20 2.68 33.66
N GLU A 53 15.40 3.55 33.03
CA GLU A 53 14.34 3.14 32.09
C GLU A 53 14.91 2.41 30.88
N PHE A 54 16.02 2.92 30.34
CA PHE A 54 16.72 2.25 29.24
C PHE A 54 17.19 0.85 29.63
N ALA A 55 17.80 0.69 30.81
CA ALA A 55 18.24 -0.62 31.29
C ALA A 55 17.07 -1.60 31.45
N ALA A 56 15.91 -1.14 31.93
CA ALA A 56 14.70 -1.96 32.03
C ALA A 56 14.17 -2.36 30.63
N ALA A 57 14.16 -1.44 29.68
CA ALA A 57 13.68 -1.67 28.31
C ALA A 57 14.63 -2.53 27.46
N ARG A 58 15.94 -2.47 27.71
CA ARG A 58 16.98 -3.16 26.92
C ARG A 58 16.71 -4.66 26.79
N ASP A 59 16.45 -5.31 27.91
CA ASP A 59 16.36 -6.77 28.02
C ASP A 59 14.91 -7.29 27.97
N THR A 60 13.94 -6.41 27.73
CA THR A 60 12.51 -6.75 27.71
C THR A 60 11.81 -6.30 26.42
N ILE A 61 12.17 -5.14 25.88
CA ILE A 61 11.52 -4.53 24.71
C ILE A 61 12.44 -4.62 23.49
N PHE A 62 13.68 -4.17 23.62
CA PHE A 62 14.60 -4.08 22.47
C PHE A 62 15.25 -5.42 22.11
N SER A 63 15.40 -6.32 23.08
CA SER A 63 16.06 -7.61 22.91
C SER A 63 15.44 -8.71 23.74
N GLU A 64 15.70 -9.95 23.33
CA GLU A 64 15.36 -11.17 24.05
C GLU A 64 16.65 -11.83 24.55
N PRO A 65 17.00 -11.75 25.85
CA PRO A 65 18.32 -12.14 26.37
C PRO A 65 18.74 -13.58 26.05
N ASN A 66 17.78 -14.49 25.92
CA ASN A 66 18.06 -15.90 25.60
C ASN A 66 18.60 -16.09 24.19
N VAL A 67 18.14 -15.28 23.22
CA VAL A 67 18.41 -15.46 21.79
C VAL A 67 19.22 -14.32 21.18
N ASP A 68 19.36 -13.19 21.87
CA ASP A 68 20.04 -11.99 21.35
C ASP A 68 21.36 -11.68 22.08
N ARG A 69 22.25 -11.02 21.35
CA ARG A 69 23.41 -10.28 21.86
C ARG A 69 23.13 -8.80 21.72
N VAL A 70 23.38 -8.05 22.78
CA VAL A 70 23.19 -6.60 22.81
C VAL A 70 24.54 -5.91 22.91
N TYR A 71 24.74 -4.88 22.11
CA TYR A 71 25.93 -4.03 22.12
C TYR A 71 25.49 -2.57 22.26
N GLU A 72 25.91 -1.89 23.32
CA GLU A 72 25.61 -0.49 23.55
C GLU A 72 26.66 0.41 22.89
N GLU A 73 26.22 1.56 22.38
CA GLU A 73 27.01 2.64 21.77
C GLU A 73 27.73 2.29 20.45
N ALA A 74 28.43 1.16 20.40
CA ALA A 74 29.20 0.72 19.23
C ALA A 74 28.97 -0.76 18.92
N TYR A 75 28.86 -1.08 17.63
CA TYR A 75 28.82 -2.46 17.17
C TYR A 75 30.25 -2.99 16.98
N PRO A 76 30.64 -4.10 17.64
CA PRO A 76 31.97 -4.69 17.47
C PRO A 76 32.03 -5.45 16.14
N LEU A 77 32.29 -4.71 15.06
CA LEU A 77 32.47 -5.28 13.72
C LEU A 77 33.73 -6.17 13.72
N PRO A 78 33.62 -7.48 13.46
CA PRO A 78 34.80 -8.35 13.46
C PRO A 78 35.72 -8.03 12.30
N GLU A 79 37.00 -8.38 12.47
CA GLU A 79 38.00 -8.26 11.42
C GLU A 79 37.59 -9.07 10.18
N GLY A 80 37.87 -8.50 8.99
CA GLY A 80 37.52 -9.10 7.71
C GLY A 80 36.06 -8.91 7.26
N TYR A 81 35.24 -8.22 8.06
CA TYR A 81 33.88 -7.84 7.66
C TYR A 81 33.83 -6.45 7.03
N ARG A 82 32.96 -6.31 6.05
CA ARG A 82 32.49 -5.02 5.52
C ARG A 82 31.04 -4.83 5.93
N ALA A 83 30.64 -3.64 6.35
CA ALA A 83 29.29 -3.39 6.81
C ALA A 83 28.69 -2.11 6.23
N PHE A 84 27.37 -2.16 6.04
CA PHE A 84 26.53 -1.00 5.78
C PHE A 84 25.27 -1.10 6.66
N ALA A 85 24.53 -0.01 6.79
CA ALA A 85 23.26 -0.01 7.49
C ALA A 85 22.19 0.61 6.59
N ALA A 86 20.96 0.10 6.68
CA ALA A 86 19.80 0.59 5.94
C ALA A 86 18.74 1.10 6.93
N GLU A 87 18.16 2.26 6.67
CA GLU A 87 17.06 2.84 7.43
C GLU A 87 15.93 3.26 6.47
N TYR A 88 14.71 3.37 6.98
CA TYR A 88 13.59 3.90 6.19
C TYR A 88 13.84 5.36 5.79
N LEU A 89 13.22 5.78 4.68
CA LEU A 89 13.21 7.19 4.28
C LEU A 89 12.52 8.06 5.35
N PRO A 90 12.94 9.32 5.52
CA PRO A 90 12.24 10.24 6.42
C PRO A 90 10.76 10.38 6.07
N GLY A 91 9.89 10.21 7.07
CA GLY A 91 8.44 10.29 6.91
C GLY A 91 7.74 8.98 6.56
N GLN A 92 8.48 7.91 6.24
CA GLN A 92 7.93 6.56 6.08
C GLN A 92 7.61 5.95 7.45
N TYR A 93 6.49 5.24 7.55
CA TYR A 93 6.13 4.53 8.77
C TYR A 93 7.09 3.36 9.10
N ASP A 94 7.89 3.52 10.16
CA ASP A 94 8.72 2.45 10.74
C ASP A 94 7.96 1.72 11.86
N GLN A 95 7.35 0.58 11.52
CA GLN A 95 6.59 -0.24 12.48
C GLN A 95 7.44 -0.70 13.67
N ARG A 96 8.75 -0.97 13.46
CA ARG A 96 9.63 -1.45 14.53
C ARG A 96 9.94 -0.32 15.51
N ALA A 97 10.25 0.86 15.01
CA ALA A 97 10.45 2.06 15.83
C ALA A 97 9.20 2.39 16.66
N ASP A 98 8.04 2.45 16.00
CA ASP A 98 6.79 2.82 16.67
C ASP A 98 6.38 1.76 17.71
N SER A 99 6.45 0.47 17.38
CA SER A 99 6.16 -0.61 18.33
C SER A 99 7.08 -0.57 19.53
N ALA A 100 8.39 -0.36 19.32
CA ALA A 100 9.35 -0.23 20.42
C ALA A 100 9.03 0.99 21.29
N ALA A 101 8.73 2.15 20.69
CA ALA A 101 8.35 3.35 21.42
C ALA A 101 7.10 3.16 22.27
N GLN A 102 6.05 2.53 21.71
CA GLN A 102 4.82 2.21 22.44
C GLN A 102 5.06 1.23 23.58
N CYS A 103 5.83 0.16 23.35
CA CYS A 103 6.16 -0.82 24.37
C CYS A 103 6.99 -0.22 25.51
N VAL A 104 7.94 0.67 25.20
CA VAL A 104 8.68 1.39 26.24
C VAL A 104 7.76 2.33 27.01
N GLN A 105 6.86 3.06 26.35
CA GLN A 105 5.86 3.91 27.01
C GLN A 105 5.01 3.11 28.01
N LEU A 106 4.59 1.90 27.64
CA LEU A 106 3.83 1.01 28.53
C LEU A 106 4.67 0.52 29.71
N LEU A 107 5.94 0.20 29.48
CA LEU A 107 6.87 -0.26 30.51
C LEU A 107 7.18 0.84 31.53
N THR A 108 7.46 2.07 31.06
CA THR A 108 7.85 3.18 31.93
C THR A 108 6.65 3.93 32.51
N GLN A 109 5.46 3.79 31.90
CA GLN A 109 4.28 4.59 32.19
C GLN A 109 4.53 6.11 32.05
N GLY A 110 5.55 6.47 31.27
CA GLY A 110 5.99 7.84 31.05
C GLY A 110 5.57 8.41 29.70
N GLU A 111 6.26 9.46 29.27
CA GLU A 111 6.14 9.97 27.91
C GLU A 111 6.67 8.96 26.89
N ARG A 112 6.09 8.95 25.70
CA ARG A 112 6.55 8.08 24.62
C ARG A 112 7.95 8.52 24.18
N PRO A 113 8.99 7.66 24.25
CA PRO A 113 10.31 8.01 23.78
C PRO A 113 10.32 8.10 22.26
N LYS A 114 11.32 8.79 21.71
CA LYS A 114 11.60 8.73 20.27
C LYS A 114 12.51 7.54 20.02
N VAL A 115 12.17 6.76 19.02
CA VAL A 115 12.96 5.61 18.57
C VAL A 115 13.17 5.74 17.09
N ALA A 116 14.41 5.56 16.63
CA ALA A 116 14.74 5.39 15.23
C ALA A 116 15.45 4.04 15.05
N THR A 117 15.16 3.33 13.97
CA THR A 117 15.80 2.05 13.70
C THR A 117 16.57 2.03 12.39
N ALA A 118 17.62 1.20 12.36
CA ALA A 118 18.30 0.83 11.14
C ALA A 118 18.71 -0.63 11.21
N ARG A 119 18.87 -1.26 10.06
CA ARG A 119 19.34 -2.63 9.94
C ARG A 119 20.78 -2.62 9.47
N LEU A 120 21.69 -3.08 10.33
CA LEU A 120 23.10 -3.26 10.01
C LEU A 120 23.32 -4.63 9.37
N ILE A 121 23.98 -4.65 8.22
CA ILE A 121 24.36 -5.84 7.48
C ILE A 121 25.88 -5.87 7.38
N ALA A 122 26.49 -6.90 7.96
CA ALA A 122 27.93 -7.12 7.90
C ALA A 122 28.22 -8.41 7.13
N VAL A 123 29.05 -8.32 6.09
CA VAL A 123 29.37 -9.43 5.21
C VAL A 123 30.86 -9.71 5.25
N LYS A 124 31.23 -10.99 5.35
CA LYS A 124 32.60 -11.48 5.28
C LYS A 124 32.78 -12.32 4.02
N GLY A 125 33.90 -12.08 3.33
CA GLY A 125 34.32 -12.83 2.15
C GLY A 125 35.22 -12.01 1.24
N GLY A 126 35.82 -12.66 0.25
CA GLY A 126 36.63 -12.02 -0.78
C GLY A 126 35.80 -11.24 -1.80
N LEU A 127 35.09 -10.20 -1.35
CA LEU A 127 34.20 -9.38 -2.16
C LEU A 127 34.94 -8.17 -2.74
N THR A 128 34.82 -7.98 -4.05
CA THR A 128 35.18 -6.74 -4.71
C THR A 128 34.25 -5.59 -4.30
N ASP A 129 34.67 -4.34 -4.52
CA ASP A 129 33.82 -3.17 -4.26
C ASP A 129 32.55 -3.16 -5.11
N GLY A 130 32.62 -3.66 -6.35
CA GLY A 130 31.46 -3.80 -7.21
C GLY A 130 30.44 -4.78 -6.67
N GLU A 131 30.89 -5.93 -6.17
CA GLU A 131 30.01 -6.94 -5.55
C GLU A 131 29.40 -6.44 -4.25
N PHE A 132 30.16 -5.72 -3.42
CA PHE A 132 29.62 -5.14 -2.19
C PHE A 132 28.52 -4.10 -2.48
N ARG A 133 28.72 -3.24 -3.49
CA ARG A 133 27.67 -2.32 -3.95
C ARG A 133 26.46 -3.05 -4.55
N LYS A 134 26.66 -4.20 -5.21
CA LYS A 134 25.56 -5.06 -5.69
C LYS A 134 24.70 -5.53 -4.52
N ILE A 135 25.31 -5.92 -3.39
CA ILE A 135 24.59 -6.27 -2.16
C ILE A 135 23.78 -5.09 -1.64
N GLU A 136 24.39 -3.90 -1.52
CA GLU A 136 23.69 -2.68 -1.08
C GLU A 136 22.45 -2.40 -1.96
N SER A 137 22.62 -2.40 -3.29
CA SER A 137 21.53 -2.14 -4.24
C SER A 137 20.43 -3.21 -4.24
N TYR A 138 20.76 -4.43 -3.82
CA TYR A 138 19.80 -5.53 -3.76
C TYR A 138 18.96 -5.47 -2.47
N VAL A 139 19.62 -5.14 -1.36
CA VAL A 139 18.98 -5.05 -0.03
C VAL A 139 18.18 -3.75 0.10
N ILE A 140 18.75 -2.62 -0.32
CA ILE A 140 18.14 -1.29 -0.18
C ILE A 140 17.20 -1.05 -1.36
N ASN A 141 15.90 -1.00 -1.08
CA ASN A 141 14.92 -0.48 -2.03
C ASN A 141 14.89 1.05 -1.89
N PRO A 142 15.34 1.83 -2.89
CA PRO A 142 15.45 3.28 -2.78
C PRO A 142 14.10 3.99 -2.61
N VAL A 143 12.98 3.30 -2.86
CA VAL A 143 11.63 3.84 -2.69
C VAL A 143 11.23 3.93 -1.22
N GLU A 144 11.70 3.01 -0.38
CA GLU A 144 11.32 2.96 1.04
C GLU A 144 12.49 3.18 2.00
N SER A 145 13.73 2.97 1.54
CA SER A 145 14.90 2.90 2.41
C SER A 145 16.14 3.54 1.80
N ARG A 146 17.08 3.91 2.65
CA ARG A 146 18.37 4.52 2.29
C ARG A 146 19.50 3.98 3.16
N LEU A 147 20.74 4.29 2.78
CA LEU A 147 21.90 4.07 3.65
C LEU A 147 21.79 4.92 4.92
N ALA A 148 21.90 4.25 6.06
CA ALA A 148 21.92 4.87 7.37
C ALA A 148 23.34 5.32 7.73
N SER A 149 23.46 6.50 8.34
CA SER A 149 24.74 6.99 8.83
C SER A 149 25.24 6.15 10.02
N PHE A 150 26.52 5.80 10.04
CA PHE A 150 27.14 5.21 11.23
C PHE A 150 27.37 6.23 12.35
N ARG A 151 27.40 7.54 12.03
CA ARG A 151 27.49 8.59 13.05
C ARG A 151 26.25 8.54 13.94
N LYS A 152 26.46 8.60 15.25
CA LYS A 152 25.36 8.69 16.23
C LYS A 152 24.71 10.07 16.12
N PRO A 153 23.38 10.16 15.97
CA PRO A 153 22.70 11.46 15.96
C PRO A 153 22.76 12.08 17.35
N GLU A 154 22.80 13.41 17.40
CA GLU A 154 22.78 14.18 18.65
C GLU A 154 21.36 14.29 19.23
N THR A 155 20.34 14.24 18.37
CA THR A 155 18.91 14.20 18.73
C THR A 155 18.13 13.42 17.67
N LEU A 156 17.02 12.82 18.07
CA LEU A 156 16.01 12.23 17.18
C LEU A 156 14.82 13.17 16.99
N GLY A 157 14.80 14.32 17.68
CA GLY A 157 13.90 15.39 17.38
C GLY A 157 14.21 15.98 16.01
N GLU A 158 13.25 15.91 15.11
CA GLU A 158 13.22 16.84 14.00
C GLU A 158 13.06 18.24 14.58
N ALA A 159 13.95 19.16 14.21
CA ALA A 159 13.60 20.57 14.24
C ALA A 159 12.51 20.73 13.18
N ALA A 160 11.25 20.49 13.54
CA ALA A 160 10.13 20.66 12.65
C ALA A 160 10.13 22.15 12.24
N ALA A 161 10.62 22.42 11.03
CA ALA A 161 10.41 23.72 10.43
C ALA A 161 8.90 23.91 10.35
N GLU A 162 8.42 25.05 10.85
CA GLU A 162 7.01 25.41 10.72
C GLU A 162 6.63 25.28 9.24
N PRO A 163 5.62 24.47 8.90
CA PRO A 163 5.29 24.24 7.51
C PRO A 163 4.92 25.58 6.86
N PRO A 164 5.40 25.86 5.63
CA PRO A 164 5.05 27.09 4.96
C PRO A 164 3.55 27.15 4.70
N ASP A 165 3.01 28.37 4.64
CA ASP A 165 1.63 28.59 4.20
C ASP A 165 1.36 27.93 2.84
N VAL A 166 0.14 27.40 2.68
CA VAL A 166 -0.26 26.77 1.41
C VAL A 166 -0.18 27.80 0.28
N GLU A 167 0.63 27.48 -0.73
CA GLU A 167 0.85 28.34 -1.89
C GLU A 167 -0.46 28.53 -2.69
N ARG A 168 -0.72 29.78 -3.11
CA ARG A 168 -1.74 30.10 -4.12
C ARG A 168 -1.14 30.13 -5.50
N VAL A 169 -1.88 29.59 -6.47
CA VAL A 169 -1.49 29.57 -7.88
C VAL A 169 -1.82 30.92 -8.51
N ARG A 170 -0.99 31.93 -8.26
CA ARG A 170 -1.27 33.32 -8.66
C ARG A 170 -1.41 33.47 -10.18
N GLY A 171 -2.47 34.17 -10.61
CA GLY A 171 -2.79 34.43 -12.00
C GLY A 171 -3.48 33.27 -12.72
N PHE A 172 -3.75 32.15 -12.03
CA PHE A 172 -4.35 30.95 -12.61
C PHE A 172 -5.61 31.27 -13.43
N THR A 173 -6.51 32.09 -12.89
CA THR A 173 -7.77 32.44 -13.53
C THR A 173 -7.62 33.18 -14.88
N GLY A 174 -6.46 33.79 -15.14
CA GLY A 174 -6.12 34.47 -16.39
C GLY A 174 -5.26 33.66 -17.36
N TRP A 175 -4.90 32.42 -17.04
CA TRP A 175 -4.00 31.62 -17.86
C TRP A 175 -4.65 31.14 -19.16
N ASP A 176 -3.86 31.20 -20.23
CA ASP A 176 -4.19 30.61 -21.52
C ASP A 176 -3.86 29.11 -21.58
N GLY A 177 -4.14 28.47 -22.71
CA GLY A 177 -3.86 27.04 -22.89
C GLY A 177 -2.37 26.68 -22.83
N ALA A 178 -1.46 27.61 -23.10
CA ALA A 178 -0.02 27.34 -23.03
C ALA A 178 0.44 27.32 -21.57
N ALA A 179 0.05 28.33 -20.78
CA ALA A 179 0.34 28.39 -19.35
C ALA A 179 -0.27 27.20 -18.59
N LEU A 180 -1.50 26.79 -18.93
CA LEU A 180 -2.13 25.61 -18.33
C LEU A 180 -1.35 24.32 -18.63
N ARG A 181 -0.86 24.14 -19.87
CA ARG A 181 -0.04 22.97 -20.25
C ARG A 181 1.28 22.93 -19.50
N GLU A 182 1.95 24.06 -19.39
CA GLU A 182 3.21 24.16 -18.65
C GLU A 182 3.00 23.83 -17.18
N TYR A 183 1.94 24.38 -16.56
CA TYR A 183 1.62 24.10 -15.16
C TYR A 183 1.20 22.64 -14.95
N HIS A 184 0.38 22.07 -15.83
CA HIS A 184 -0.02 20.66 -15.80
C HIS A 184 1.20 19.73 -15.80
N ALA A 185 2.13 19.95 -16.73
CA ALA A 185 3.36 19.19 -16.84
C ALA A 185 4.28 19.37 -15.62
N ARG A 186 4.43 20.61 -15.13
CA ARG A 186 5.25 20.94 -13.96
C ARG A 186 4.73 20.25 -12.69
N MET A 187 3.42 20.23 -12.50
CA MET A 187 2.79 19.62 -11.33
C MET A 187 2.66 18.11 -11.47
N GLY A 188 2.76 17.58 -12.69
CA GLY A 188 2.59 16.16 -12.98
C GLY A 188 1.17 15.68 -12.66
N PHE A 189 0.15 16.47 -12.98
CA PHE A 189 -1.24 16.10 -12.72
C PHE A 189 -1.66 14.85 -13.52
N ALA A 190 -2.54 14.03 -12.94
CA ALA A 190 -3.17 12.89 -13.59
C ALA A 190 -4.47 13.27 -14.32
N MET A 191 -5.19 14.29 -13.85
CA MET A 191 -6.37 14.83 -14.55
C MET A 191 -5.98 15.38 -15.93
N SER A 192 -6.94 15.48 -16.85
CA SER A 192 -6.68 15.98 -18.21
C SER A 192 -6.39 17.48 -18.24
N LEU A 193 -5.89 17.98 -19.38
CA LEU A 193 -5.70 19.42 -19.56
C LEU A 193 -7.07 20.14 -19.58
N GLU A 194 -8.08 19.50 -20.14
CA GLU A 194 -9.46 19.95 -20.19
C GLU A 194 -10.06 20.06 -18.79
N ASP A 195 -9.78 19.08 -17.91
CA ASP A 195 -10.16 19.13 -16.50
C ASP A 195 -9.49 20.32 -15.77
N LEU A 196 -8.21 20.58 -16.03
CA LEU A 196 -7.50 21.73 -15.45
C LEU A 196 -8.06 23.06 -15.99
N ALA A 197 -8.41 23.12 -17.28
CA ALA A 197 -9.06 24.28 -17.88
C ALA A 197 -10.46 24.51 -17.28
N PHE A 198 -11.21 23.44 -17.01
CA PHE A 198 -12.48 23.53 -16.27
C PHE A 198 -12.26 24.10 -14.87
N CYS A 199 -11.23 23.64 -14.14
CA CYS A 199 -10.89 24.21 -12.84
C CYS A 199 -10.60 25.71 -12.95
N ARG A 200 -9.82 26.14 -13.94
CA ARG A 200 -9.58 27.58 -14.21
C ARG A 200 -10.87 28.34 -14.37
N ASP A 201 -11.77 27.85 -15.20
CA ASP A 201 -13.03 28.52 -15.50
C ASP A 201 -13.93 28.59 -14.26
N TYR A 202 -14.01 27.50 -13.48
CA TYR A 202 -14.71 27.48 -12.20
C TYR A 202 -14.15 28.52 -11.19
N PHE A 203 -12.83 28.55 -11.01
CA PHE A 203 -12.19 29.48 -10.09
C PHE A 203 -12.29 30.95 -10.57
N ARG A 204 -12.30 31.18 -11.88
CA ARG A 204 -12.50 32.50 -12.47
C ARG A 204 -13.94 32.99 -12.31
N ASP A 205 -14.91 32.17 -12.71
CA ASP A 205 -16.28 32.60 -12.91
C ASP A 205 -17.15 32.45 -11.65
N THR A 206 -16.88 31.41 -10.85
CA THR A 206 -17.67 31.07 -9.65
C THR A 206 -17.00 31.55 -8.37
N GLU A 207 -15.80 31.05 -8.08
CA GLU A 207 -15.09 31.37 -6.82
C GLU A 207 -14.46 32.78 -6.85
N LYS A 208 -14.20 33.32 -8.04
CA LYS A 208 -13.62 34.65 -8.30
C LYS A 208 -12.30 34.87 -7.55
N ARG A 209 -11.47 33.83 -7.48
CA ARG A 209 -10.15 33.84 -6.84
C ARG A 209 -9.25 32.79 -7.47
N ASP A 210 -7.94 32.98 -7.32
CA ASP A 210 -7.00 31.91 -7.64
C ASP A 210 -7.07 30.77 -6.60
N PRO A 211 -6.95 29.52 -7.04
CA PRO A 211 -6.92 28.36 -6.16
C PRO A 211 -5.61 28.28 -5.39
N THR A 212 -5.66 27.55 -4.28
CA THR A 212 -4.47 27.01 -3.63
C THR A 212 -3.96 25.78 -4.39
N VAL A 213 -2.67 25.48 -4.25
CA VAL A 213 -2.08 24.25 -4.78
C VAL A 213 -2.80 23.01 -4.21
N THR A 214 -3.19 23.04 -2.93
CA THR A 214 -3.91 21.95 -2.27
C THR A 214 -5.27 21.68 -2.90
N GLU A 215 -6.06 22.72 -3.21
CA GLU A 215 -7.36 22.53 -3.88
C GLU A 215 -7.21 21.82 -5.23
N LEU A 216 -6.20 22.21 -6.04
CA LEU A 216 -5.95 21.55 -7.32
C LEU A 216 -5.43 20.12 -7.14
N ARG A 217 -4.58 19.85 -6.15
CA ARG A 217 -4.07 18.50 -5.85
C ARG A 217 -5.16 17.55 -5.37
N VAL A 218 -6.11 18.05 -4.57
CA VAL A 218 -7.28 17.28 -4.14
C VAL A 218 -8.12 16.91 -5.35
N ILE A 219 -8.45 17.87 -6.22
CA ILE A 219 -9.22 17.60 -7.44
C ILE A 219 -8.49 16.61 -8.34
N ASP A 220 -7.20 16.81 -8.59
CA ASP A 220 -6.36 15.90 -9.39
C ASP A 220 -6.42 14.46 -8.90
N THR A 221 -6.38 14.26 -7.57
CA THR A 221 -6.51 12.95 -6.95
C THR A 221 -7.86 12.31 -7.24
N TYR A 222 -8.96 13.03 -6.98
CA TYR A 222 -10.31 12.52 -7.20
C TYR A 222 -10.67 12.32 -8.67
N TRP A 223 -10.04 13.07 -9.57
CA TRP A 223 -10.31 13.01 -11.01
C TRP A 223 -9.30 12.15 -11.77
N SER A 224 -8.36 11.53 -11.08
CA SER A 224 -7.54 10.44 -11.61
C SER A 224 -8.40 9.25 -12.05
N ASP A 225 -7.92 8.46 -13.01
CA ASP A 225 -8.66 7.28 -13.51
C ASP A 225 -8.95 6.26 -12.40
N HIS A 226 -8.04 6.12 -11.43
CA HIS A 226 -8.21 5.26 -10.26
C HIS A 226 -9.47 5.61 -9.44
N CYS A 227 -9.79 6.89 -9.28
CA CYS A 227 -10.94 7.33 -8.49
C CYS A 227 -12.20 7.52 -9.35
N ARG A 228 -12.05 8.13 -10.53
CA ARG A 228 -13.17 8.50 -11.41
C ARG A 228 -13.64 7.35 -12.30
N HIS A 229 -12.83 6.31 -12.47
CA HIS A 229 -13.11 5.16 -13.35
C HIS A 229 -13.38 5.57 -14.80
N THR A 230 -12.68 6.59 -15.31
CA THR A 230 -12.88 7.16 -16.65
C THR A 230 -12.75 6.10 -17.74
N THR A 231 -11.75 5.22 -17.65
CA THR A 231 -11.55 4.10 -18.57
C THR A 231 -12.76 3.17 -18.58
N PHE A 232 -13.31 2.84 -17.41
CA PHE A 232 -14.47 1.95 -17.30
C PHE A 232 -15.77 2.61 -17.78
N LEU A 233 -15.85 3.94 -17.70
CA LEU A 233 -16.99 4.75 -18.12
C LEU A 233 -16.91 5.21 -19.59
N THR A 234 -15.79 4.97 -20.27
CA THR A 234 -15.59 5.33 -21.67
C THR A 234 -16.64 4.64 -22.54
N GLU A 235 -17.29 5.44 -23.41
CA GLU A 235 -18.27 4.93 -24.36
C GLU A 235 -17.57 4.09 -25.44
N LEU A 236 -18.11 2.90 -25.67
CA LEU A 236 -17.65 1.94 -26.66
C LEU A 236 -18.58 2.01 -27.86
N ASP A 237 -18.11 2.65 -28.93
CA ASP A 237 -18.87 2.77 -30.18
C ASP A 237 -18.98 1.44 -30.93
N LYS A 238 -17.96 0.58 -30.82
CA LYS A 238 -17.83 -0.66 -31.58
C LYS A 238 -17.19 -1.76 -30.75
N ILE A 239 -17.76 -2.96 -30.78
CA ILE A 239 -17.24 -4.16 -30.10
C ILE A 239 -17.21 -5.30 -31.10
N GLU A 240 -16.01 -5.83 -31.38
CA GLU A 240 -15.79 -6.94 -32.30
C GLU A 240 -14.99 -8.04 -31.62
N ALA A 241 -15.42 -9.29 -31.79
CA ALA A 241 -14.69 -10.46 -31.32
C ALA A 241 -13.67 -10.90 -32.38
N GLU A 242 -12.40 -10.98 -31.98
CA GLU A 242 -11.33 -11.42 -32.88
C GLU A 242 -11.51 -12.87 -33.35
N PRO A 243 -11.03 -13.23 -34.57
CA PRO A 243 -11.05 -14.61 -35.05
C PRO A 243 -10.27 -15.55 -34.12
N SER A 244 -11.00 -16.40 -33.41
CA SER A 244 -10.43 -17.42 -32.52
C SER A 244 -11.43 -18.56 -32.30
N PRO A 245 -10.98 -19.73 -31.79
CA PRO A 245 -11.90 -20.79 -31.34
C PRO A 245 -12.90 -20.33 -30.28
N LEU A 246 -12.59 -19.25 -29.53
CA LEU A 246 -13.46 -18.68 -28.50
C LEU A 246 -14.46 -17.65 -29.05
N ARG A 247 -14.32 -17.21 -30.31
CA ARG A 247 -15.16 -16.17 -30.91
C ARG A 247 -16.67 -16.43 -30.74
N PRO A 248 -17.22 -17.64 -31.01
CA PRO A 248 -18.65 -17.89 -30.82
C PRO A 248 -19.12 -17.69 -29.38
N ALA A 249 -18.27 -18.03 -28.39
CA ALA A 249 -18.57 -17.85 -26.97
C ALA A 249 -18.56 -16.36 -26.58
N VAL A 250 -17.57 -15.60 -27.06
CA VAL A 250 -17.47 -14.15 -26.82
C VAL A 250 -18.65 -13.40 -27.43
N GLU A 251 -18.99 -13.69 -28.70
CA GLU A 251 -20.17 -13.09 -29.34
C GLU A 251 -21.47 -13.50 -28.66
N GLY A 252 -21.56 -14.74 -28.15
CA GLY A 252 -22.67 -15.21 -27.33
C GLY A 252 -22.84 -14.41 -26.04
N ALA A 253 -21.75 -14.18 -25.31
CA ALA A 253 -21.73 -13.36 -24.10
C ALA A 253 -22.13 -11.90 -24.40
N LEU A 254 -21.63 -11.32 -25.49
CA LEU A 254 -21.98 -9.96 -25.91
C LEU A 254 -23.49 -9.83 -26.24
N ARG A 255 -24.06 -10.81 -26.95
CA ARG A 255 -25.51 -10.85 -27.20
C ARG A 255 -26.32 -10.96 -25.91
N ALA A 256 -25.90 -11.82 -24.98
CA ALA A 256 -26.56 -11.96 -23.68
C ALA A 256 -26.52 -10.66 -22.88
N TYR A 257 -25.38 -9.96 -22.89
CA TYR A 257 -25.23 -8.62 -22.31
C TYR A 257 -26.22 -7.60 -22.91
N LEU A 258 -26.27 -7.50 -24.24
CA LEU A 258 -27.17 -6.55 -24.91
C LEU A 258 -28.65 -6.87 -24.63
N ALA A 259 -29.02 -8.14 -24.58
CA ALA A 259 -30.36 -8.57 -24.19
C ALA A 259 -30.68 -8.19 -22.73
N ALA A 260 -29.73 -8.41 -21.82
CA ALA A 260 -29.86 -7.99 -20.42
C ALA A 260 -30.02 -6.47 -20.28
N ARG A 261 -29.28 -5.67 -21.06
CA ARG A 261 -29.45 -4.21 -21.13
C ARG A 261 -30.83 -3.79 -21.61
N ALA A 262 -31.30 -4.39 -22.70
CA ALA A 262 -32.62 -4.11 -23.25
C ALA A 262 -33.71 -4.43 -22.20
N GLU A 263 -33.58 -5.56 -21.49
CA GLU A 263 -34.48 -5.91 -20.41
C GLU A 263 -34.39 -4.91 -19.26
N VAL A 264 -33.20 -4.65 -18.70
CA VAL A 264 -33.02 -3.77 -17.53
C VAL A 264 -33.47 -2.34 -17.81
N TYR A 265 -32.99 -1.74 -18.89
CA TYR A 265 -33.17 -0.32 -19.18
C TYR A 265 -34.43 0.00 -20.00
N GLY A 266 -34.98 -0.97 -20.74
CA GLY A 266 -36.14 -0.75 -21.61
C GLY A 266 -35.90 0.38 -22.60
N GLY A 267 -36.88 1.29 -22.75
CA GLY A 267 -36.78 2.45 -23.64
C GLY A 267 -35.65 3.43 -23.31
N ARG A 268 -35.06 3.37 -22.10
CA ARG A 268 -33.90 4.20 -21.73
C ARG A 268 -32.56 3.66 -22.23
N ALA A 269 -32.53 2.45 -22.79
CA ALA A 269 -31.29 1.82 -23.23
C ALA A 269 -30.51 2.68 -24.26
N ALA A 270 -31.24 3.37 -25.15
CA ALA A 270 -30.65 4.22 -26.19
C ALA A 270 -29.92 5.47 -25.64
N GLY A 271 -30.29 5.95 -24.46
CA GLY A 271 -29.66 7.11 -23.81
C GLY A 271 -28.57 6.73 -22.79
N ARG A 272 -28.22 5.44 -22.69
CA ARG A 272 -27.15 4.97 -21.79
C ARG A 272 -25.99 4.46 -22.65
N PRO A 273 -24.77 5.01 -22.50
CA PRO A 273 -23.59 4.52 -23.19
C PRO A 273 -23.32 3.03 -22.93
N VAL A 274 -22.70 2.36 -23.89
CA VAL A 274 -22.09 1.04 -23.69
C VAL A 274 -20.69 1.25 -23.16
N CYS A 275 -20.40 0.77 -21.95
CA CYS A 275 -19.09 0.92 -21.31
C CYS A 275 -18.77 -0.29 -20.43
N LEU A 276 -17.51 -0.43 -20.00
CA LEU A 276 -17.07 -1.57 -19.19
C LEU A 276 -17.75 -1.61 -17.81
N MET A 277 -18.03 -0.45 -17.21
CA MET A 277 -18.79 -0.35 -15.95
C MET A 277 -20.21 -0.88 -16.11
N ASP A 278 -20.84 -0.61 -17.25
CA ASP A 278 -22.17 -1.15 -17.53
C ASP A 278 -22.12 -2.67 -17.68
N MET A 279 -21.18 -3.19 -18.47
CA MET A 279 -20.96 -4.63 -18.63
C MET A 279 -20.73 -5.33 -17.31
N ALA A 280 -19.92 -4.74 -16.42
CA ALA A 280 -19.61 -5.30 -15.11
C ALA A 280 -20.83 -5.37 -14.18
N THR A 281 -21.76 -4.41 -14.26
CA THR A 281 -22.86 -4.27 -13.30
C THR A 281 -24.21 -4.78 -13.81
N ILE A 282 -24.34 -5.05 -15.11
CA ILE A 282 -25.64 -5.39 -15.71
C ILE A 282 -26.23 -6.72 -15.22
N GLY A 283 -25.38 -7.70 -14.89
CA GLY A 283 -25.83 -9.00 -14.37
C GLY A 283 -26.58 -8.84 -13.05
N ALA A 284 -26.01 -8.11 -12.09
CA ALA A 284 -26.65 -7.81 -10.82
C ALA A 284 -27.96 -7.02 -11.00
N LYS A 285 -27.97 -6.03 -11.90
CA LYS A 285 -29.19 -5.25 -12.22
C LYS A 285 -30.30 -6.13 -12.83
N LEU A 286 -29.93 -7.10 -13.67
CA LEU A 286 -30.88 -8.04 -14.26
C LEU A 286 -31.48 -8.97 -13.20
N LEU A 287 -30.64 -9.57 -12.36
CA LEU A 287 -31.10 -10.41 -11.25
C LEU A 287 -32.04 -9.64 -10.33
N LYS A 288 -31.70 -8.38 -10.02
CA LYS A 288 -32.57 -7.47 -9.25
C LYS A 288 -33.92 -7.25 -9.93
N LYS A 289 -33.92 -6.90 -11.21
CA LYS A 289 -35.16 -6.66 -11.97
C LYS A 289 -36.07 -7.89 -12.01
N ARG A 290 -35.49 -9.09 -12.02
CA ARG A 290 -36.20 -10.36 -11.98
C ARG A 290 -36.60 -10.83 -10.57
N GLY A 291 -36.26 -10.06 -9.52
CA GLY A 291 -36.55 -10.41 -8.13
C GLY A 291 -35.75 -11.59 -7.60
N GLN A 292 -34.58 -11.88 -8.17
CA GLN A 292 -33.76 -13.07 -7.85
C GLN A 292 -32.73 -12.83 -6.72
N ILE A 293 -32.61 -11.59 -6.25
CA ILE A 293 -31.71 -11.20 -5.14
C ILE A 293 -32.47 -10.36 -4.08
N PRO A 294 -33.53 -10.91 -3.46
CA PRO A 294 -34.40 -10.18 -2.53
C PRO A 294 -33.68 -9.80 -1.21
N ASP A 295 -32.54 -10.41 -0.96
CA ASP A 295 -31.67 -10.26 0.19
C ASP A 295 -30.56 -9.21 0.00
N LEU A 296 -30.43 -8.62 -1.20
CA LEU A 296 -29.47 -7.54 -1.42
C LEU A 296 -29.76 -6.37 -0.46
N ASP A 297 -28.73 -5.91 0.22
CA ASP A 297 -28.82 -4.75 1.11
C ASP A 297 -28.53 -3.46 0.33
N GLU A 298 -29.50 -2.55 0.31
CA GLU A 298 -29.47 -1.35 -0.52
C GLU A 298 -29.26 -0.09 0.30
N SER A 299 -28.31 0.74 -0.11
CA SER A 299 -28.04 2.05 0.44
C SER A 299 -27.20 2.90 -0.51
N GLU A 300 -27.19 4.21 -0.26
CA GLU A 300 -26.25 5.15 -0.87
C GLU A 300 -24.85 5.05 -0.25
N GLU A 301 -24.72 4.40 0.92
CA GLU A 301 -23.45 4.18 1.64
C GLU A 301 -23.07 2.68 1.64
N ILE A 302 -22.43 2.23 0.57
CA ILE A 302 -21.98 0.84 0.41
C ILE A 302 -20.49 0.80 0.08
N ASN A 303 -19.67 0.55 1.10
CA ASN A 303 -18.22 0.31 0.92
C ASN A 303 -17.90 -1.17 0.61
N ALA A 304 -18.80 -2.09 0.99
CA ALA A 304 -18.68 -3.52 0.73
C ALA A 304 -20.03 -4.12 0.29
N CYS A 305 -20.01 -5.02 -0.69
CA CYS A 305 -21.21 -5.71 -1.16
C CYS A 305 -21.86 -6.46 0.00
N SER A 306 -23.14 -6.21 0.28
CA SER A 306 -23.82 -6.69 1.48
C SER A 306 -25.08 -7.46 1.13
N VAL A 307 -25.28 -8.62 1.76
CA VAL A 307 -26.51 -9.43 1.65
C VAL A 307 -27.08 -9.72 3.03
N GLN A 308 -28.41 -9.75 3.13
CA GLN A 308 -29.15 -9.99 4.37
C GLN A 308 -29.35 -11.48 4.59
N VAL A 309 -28.86 -11.99 5.72
CA VAL A 309 -28.94 -13.42 6.06
C VAL A 309 -29.60 -13.59 7.43
N PRO A 310 -30.67 -14.40 7.54
CA PRO A 310 -31.19 -14.81 8.85
C PRO A 310 -30.21 -15.78 9.51
N VAL A 311 -29.70 -15.44 10.69
CA VAL A 311 -28.76 -16.27 11.46
C VAL A 311 -29.38 -16.60 12.82
N THR A 312 -29.26 -17.85 13.25
CA THR A 312 -29.70 -18.28 14.58
C THR A 312 -28.55 -18.12 15.57
N VAL A 313 -28.72 -17.22 16.54
CA VAL A 313 -27.77 -16.98 17.64
C VAL A 313 -28.49 -17.28 18.95
N ASP A 314 -27.98 -18.23 19.73
CA ASP A 314 -28.56 -18.67 21.01
C ASP A 314 -30.07 -19.01 20.91
N GLY A 315 -30.45 -19.71 19.84
CA GLY A 315 -31.84 -20.11 19.57
C GLY A 315 -32.77 -19.00 19.08
N LYS A 316 -32.27 -17.78 18.85
CA LYS A 316 -33.05 -16.66 18.31
C LYS A 316 -32.59 -16.31 16.89
N VAL A 317 -33.53 -16.22 15.97
CA VAL A 317 -33.26 -15.73 14.61
C VAL A 317 -33.03 -14.22 14.65
N GLN A 318 -31.90 -13.79 14.10
CA GLN A 318 -31.50 -12.40 13.95
C GLN A 318 -31.18 -12.11 12.49
N GLN A 319 -31.42 -10.88 12.04
CA GLN A 319 -31.00 -10.45 10.71
C GLN A 319 -29.56 -9.94 10.74
N TRP A 320 -28.72 -10.49 9.88
CA TRP A 320 -27.31 -10.14 9.73
C TRP A 320 -27.04 -9.62 8.32
N LEU A 321 -26.00 -8.81 8.19
CA LEU A 321 -25.39 -8.49 6.91
C LEU A 321 -24.14 -9.34 6.78
N VAL A 322 -24.02 -10.06 5.68
CA VAL A 322 -22.78 -10.70 5.24
C VAL A 322 -22.20 -9.83 4.15
N GLN A 323 -20.95 -9.43 4.33
CA GLN A 323 -20.27 -8.43 3.50
C GLN A 323 -19.10 -9.06 2.76
N PHE A 324 -18.95 -8.71 1.48
CA PHE A 324 -17.87 -9.14 0.61
C PHE A 324 -17.18 -7.90 0.05
N LYS A 325 -15.86 -7.87 0.14
CA LYS A 325 -15.04 -6.85 -0.50
C LYS A 325 -13.83 -7.51 -1.13
N ASN A 326 -13.49 -7.08 -2.34
CA ASN A 326 -12.20 -7.36 -2.93
C ASN A 326 -11.56 -6.06 -3.39
N GLU A 327 -10.25 -6.00 -3.32
CA GLU A 327 -9.43 -4.87 -3.77
C GLU A 327 -8.20 -5.38 -4.50
N THR A 328 -7.58 -4.49 -5.26
CA THR A 328 -6.28 -4.77 -5.88
C THR A 328 -5.26 -3.73 -5.43
N HIS A 329 -3.99 -4.12 -5.34
CA HIS A 329 -2.92 -3.18 -5.00
C HIS A 329 -1.68 -3.39 -5.86
N ASN A 330 -1.92 -3.55 -7.16
CA ASN A 330 -0.92 -3.97 -8.15
C ASN A 330 0.28 -3.01 -8.24
N HIS A 331 0.04 -1.71 -8.33
CA HIS A 331 1.11 -0.72 -8.55
C HIS A 331 2.01 -0.56 -7.31
N PRO A 332 1.48 -0.33 -6.10
CA PRO A 332 2.30 -0.28 -4.89
C PRO A 332 3.12 -1.56 -4.68
N THR A 333 2.50 -2.73 -4.84
CA THR A 333 3.17 -4.03 -4.67
C THR A 333 4.28 -4.28 -5.71
N GLU A 334 4.27 -3.57 -6.84
CA GLU A 334 5.32 -3.67 -7.85
C GLU A 334 6.62 -2.96 -7.43
N ILE A 335 6.47 -1.90 -6.64
CA ILE A 335 7.53 -0.96 -6.27
C ILE A 335 8.01 -1.24 -4.84
N GLU A 336 7.10 -1.50 -3.92
CA GLU A 336 7.37 -1.93 -2.55
C GLU A 336 6.42 -3.12 -2.24
N PRO A 337 6.91 -4.37 -2.42
CA PRO A 337 6.05 -5.54 -2.39
C PRO A 337 5.44 -5.86 -1.02
N PHE A 338 6.16 -5.61 0.07
CA PHE A 338 5.69 -6.01 1.40
C PHE A 338 4.53 -5.11 1.85
N GLY A 339 4.76 -3.82 1.92
CA GLY A 339 3.76 -2.81 2.28
C GLY A 339 2.63 -2.79 1.28
N GLY A 340 2.90 -2.84 -0.03
CA GLY A 340 1.86 -2.89 -1.05
C GLY A 340 0.87 -4.06 -0.87
N ALA A 341 1.36 -5.27 -0.59
CA ALA A 341 0.47 -6.41 -0.35
C ALA A 341 -0.20 -6.37 1.04
N ALA A 342 0.49 -5.83 2.05
CA ALA A 342 -0.05 -5.65 3.40
C ALA A 342 -1.22 -4.65 3.40
N THR A 343 -1.06 -3.50 2.74
CA THR A 343 -2.09 -2.46 2.62
C THR A 343 -3.23 -2.86 1.70
N CYS A 344 -3.01 -3.78 0.75
CA CYS A 344 -4.09 -4.42 -0.02
C CYS A 344 -5.11 -5.10 0.91
N LEU A 345 -4.63 -5.94 1.84
CA LEU A 345 -5.49 -6.59 2.82
C LEU A 345 -6.05 -5.57 3.82
N GLY A 346 -5.23 -4.63 4.28
CA GLY A 346 -5.64 -3.59 5.22
C GLY A 346 -6.78 -2.71 4.69
N GLY A 347 -6.73 -2.29 3.43
CA GLY A 347 -7.80 -1.56 2.75
C GLY A 347 -9.09 -2.37 2.67
N ALA A 348 -8.98 -3.60 2.16
CA ALA A 348 -10.11 -4.52 2.07
C ALA A 348 -10.78 -4.77 3.42
N ILE A 349 -10.03 -4.85 4.54
CA ILE A 349 -10.60 -4.99 5.90
C ILE A 349 -11.37 -3.74 6.34
N ARG A 350 -10.83 -2.54 6.08
CA ARG A 350 -11.42 -1.28 6.55
C ARG A 350 -12.79 -1.00 5.92
N ASP A 351 -13.02 -1.47 4.71
CA ASP A 351 -14.27 -1.27 4.00
C ASP A 351 -15.49 -1.90 4.71
N PRO A 352 -15.52 -3.22 5.02
CA PRO A 352 -16.56 -3.78 5.91
C PRO A 352 -16.53 -3.19 7.32
N LEU A 353 -15.34 -2.85 7.84
CA LEU A 353 -15.21 -2.30 9.19
C LEU A 353 -15.90 -0.93 9.34
N SER A 354 -15.99 -0.14 8.27
CA SER A 354 -16.79 1.10 8.25
C SER A 354 -18.27 0.84 8.53
N GLY A 355 -18.80 -0.31 8.09
CA GLY A 355 -20.12 -0.83 8.45
C GLY A 355 -20.16 -1.58 9.78
N ARG A 356 -19.13 -1.43 10.63
CA ARG A 356 -18.96 -2.14 11.91
C ARG A 356 -18.92 -3.66 11.79
N ALA A 357 -18.57 -4.18 10.62
CA ALA A 357 -18.48 -5.61 10.43
C ALA A 357 -17.20 -6.20 11.03
N TYR A 358 -17.36 -7.38 11.60
CA TYR A 358 -16.23 -8.20 11.99
C TYR A 358 -15.78 -8.98 10.76
N VAL A 359 -14.60 -8.64 10.26
CA VAL A 359 -13.95 -9.34 9.15
C VAL A 359 -13.30 -10.60 9.71
N TYR A 360 -13.78 -11.77 9.28
CA TYR A 360 -13.38 -13.06 9.86
C TYR A 360 -12.66 -13.97 8.87
N GLN A 361 -12.69 -13.65 7.57
CA GLN A 361 -12.05 -14.44 6.53
C GLN A 361 -11.40 -13.55 5.46
N ALA A 362 -10.22 -13.96 5.00
CA ALA A 362 -9.51 -13.38 3.86
C ALA A 362 -9.22 -14.41 2.77
N MET A 363 -8.98 -13.92 1.57
CA MET A 363 -8.57 -14.67 0.38
C MET A 363 -7.53 -13.87 -0.40
N ARG A 364 -6.53 -14.56 -0.95
CA ARG A 364 -5.47 -13.99 -1.78
C ARG A 364 -5.43 -14.70 -3.13
N VAL A 365 -5.73 -13.99 -4.20
CA VAL A 365 -5.70 -14.52 -5.57
C VAL A 365 -4.82 -13.63 -6.44
N THR A 366 -3.61 -14.08 -6.74
CA THR A 366 -2.57 -13.21 -7.31
C THR A 366 -1.99 -13.75 -8.60
N GLY A 367 -1.35 -12.88 -9.36
CA GLY A 367 -0.68 -13.19 -10.61
C GLY A 367 0.75 -12.63 -10.60
N SER A 368 1.73 -13.45 -10.95
CA SER A 368 3.14 -13.11 -10.91
C SER A 368 3.88 -13.65 -12.13
N GLY A 369 5.00 -13.03 -12.52
CA GLY A 369 5.97 -13.69 -13.39
C GLY A 369 6.68 -14.85 -12.68
N ASP A 370 7.48 -15.63 -13.42
CA ASP A 370 8.27 -16.74 -12.86
C ASP A 370 9.33 -16.23 -11.84
N PRO A 371 9.26 -16.63 -10.56
CA PRO A 371 10.18 -16.17 -9.51
C PRO A 371 11.57 -16.83 -9.59
N ARG A 372 11.78 -17.76 -10.53
CA ARG A 372 13.08 -18.44 -10.76
C ARG A 372 13.92 -17.72 -11.81
N VAL A 373 13.41 -16.65 -12.40
CA VAL A 373 14.16 -15.84 -13.37
C VAL A 373 15.40 -15.25 -12.68
N PRO A 374 16.61 -15.48 -13.21
CA PRO A 374 17.84 -14.92 -12.65
C PRO A 374 17.81 -13.39 -12.58
N PHE A 375 18.53 -12.83 -11.61
CA PHE A 375 18.61 -11.39 -11.39
C PHE A 375 19.00 -10.63 -12.68
N GLU A 376 19.93 -11.18 -13.46
CA GLU A 376 20.46 -10.60 -14.70
C GLU A 376 19.41 -10.46 -15.81
N LYS A 377 18.30 -11.20 -15.73
CA LYS A 377 17.17 -11.13 -16.66
C LYS A 377 16.03 -10.25 -16.16
N THR A 378 16.21 -9.58 -15.02
CA THR A 378 15.24 -8.62 -14.49
C THR A 378 15.15 -7.42 -15.44
N LEU A 379 13.94 -6.94 -15.70
CA LEU A 379 13.74 -5.73 -16.48
C LEU A 379 14.45 -4.55 -15.81
N ARG A 380 15.13 -3.72 -16.62
CA ARG A 380 15.83 -2.54 -16.12
C ARG A 380 14.83 -1.61 -15.40
N GLY A 381 15.23 -1.12 -14.21
CA GLY A 381 14.38 -0.25 -13.38
C GLY A 381 13.27 -1.00 -12.61
N LYS A 382 13.31 -2.33 -12.56
CA LYS A 382 12.31 -3.14 -11.88
C LYS A 382 12.94 -3.99 -10.77
N LEU A 383 12.20 -4.23 -9.69
CA LEU A 383 12.58 -5.24 -8.71
C LEU A 383 12.54 -6.65 -9.33
N PRO A 384 13.46 -7.55 -8.92
CA PRO A 384 13.43 -8.94 -9.36
C PRO A 384 12.09 -9.60 -9.03
N THR A 385 11.57 -10.41 -9.96
CA THR A 385 10.28 -11.09 -9.80
C THR A 385 10.21 -11.87 -8.49
N ARG A 386 11.29 -12.59 -8.13
CA ARG A 386 11.39 -13.32 -6.85
C ARG A 386 11.15 -12.42 -5.64
N LYS A 387 11.75 -11.21 -5.62
CA LYS A 387 11.61 -10.24 -4.53
C LYS A 387 10.16 -9.74 -4.41
N ILE A 388 9.52 -9.50 -5.56
CA ILE A 388 8.12 -9.09 -5.61
C ILE A 388 7.18 -10.21 -5.14
N THR A 389 7.35 -11.43 -5.65
CA THR A 389 6.51 -12.58 -5.29
C THR A 389 6.60 -12.88 -3.79
N THR A 390 7.83 -13.02 -3.28
CA THR A 390 8.06 -13.41 -1.88
C THR A 390 7.75 -12.27 -0.91
N GLY A 391 8.12 -11.03 -1.23
CA GLY A 391 7.81 -9.85 -0.43
C GLY A 391 6.31 -9.62 -0.30
N ALA A 392 5.55 -9.74 -1.39
CA ALA A 392 4.09 -9.62 -1.36
C ALA A 392 3.42 -10.69 -0.50
N ALA A 393 3.83 -11.96 -0.64
CA ALA A 393 3.31 -13.04 0.18
C ALA A 393 3.61 -12.80 1.68
N GLN A 394 4.81 -12.31 2.00
CA GLN A 394 5.19 -11.96 3.36
C GLN A 394 4.38 -10.77 3.91
N GLY A 395 4.20 -9.71 3.11
CA GLY A 395 3.43 -8.53 3.49
C GLY A 395 1.97 -8.84 3.79
N TYR A 396 1.31 -9.54 2.86
CA TYR A 396 -0.08 -9.96 3.01
C TYR A 396 -0.28 -10.82 4.27
N SER A 397 0.58 -11.82 4.47
CA SER A 397 0.50 -12.70 5.64
C SER A 397 0.84 -11.98 6.95
N SER A 398 1.79 -11.06 6.95
CA SER A 398 2.15 -10.26 8.12
C SER A 398 0.94 -9.47 8.63
N TYR A 399 0.23 -8.77 7.74
CA TYR A 399 -0.93 -7.96 8.11
C TYR A 399 -2.07 -8.83 8.66
N GLY A 400 -2.44 -9.89 7.92
CA GLY A 400 -3.51 -10.80 8.33
C GLY A 400 -3.23 -11.47 9.68
N ASN A 401 -2.01 -11.98 9.88
CA ASN A 401 -1.63 -12.65 11.12
C ASN A 401 -1.66 -11.72 12.33
N GLN A 402 -1.19 -10.48 12.19
CA GLN A 402 -1.17 -9.51 13.29
C GLN A 402 -2.57 -9.08 13.73
N VAL A 403 -3.51 -8.97 12.80
CA VAL A 403 -4.92 -8.64 13.09
C VAL A 403 -5.71 -9.88 13.53
N GLY A 404 -5.17 -11.08 13.36
CA GLY A 404 -5.84 -12.35 13.69
C GLY A 404 -6.84 -12.80 12.63
N LEU A 405 -6.63 -12.41 11.36
CA LEU A 405 -7.49 -12.73 10.23
C LEU A 405 -7.00 -13.97 9.47
N ALA A 406 -7.82 -15.02 9.43
CA ALA A 406 -7.51 -16.23 8.69
C ALA A 406 -7.60 -16.02 7.18
N THR A 407 -6.54 -16.34 6.43
CA THR A 407 -6.55 -16.37 4.97
C THR A 407 -6.77 -17.79 4.48
N GLY A 408 -8.02 -18.18 4.20
CA GLY A 408 -8.35 -19.58 3.90
C GLY A 408 -8.26 -19.99 2.43
N GLN A 409 -8.19 -19.04 1.50
CA GLN A 409 -7.94 -19.35 0.08
C GLN A 409 -6.74 -18.54 -0.41
N VAL A 410 -5.73 -19.26 -0.93
CA VAL A 410 -4.53 -18.66 -1.52
C VAL A 410 -4.26 -19.32 -2.86
N THR A 411 -4.22 -18.53 -3.92
CA THR A 411 -3.88 -18.97 -5.28
C THR A 411 -2.93 -17.96 -5.89
N GLU A 412 -1.80 -18.43 -6.44
CA GLU A 412 -0.89 -17.59 -7.22
C GLU A 412 -0.71 -18.19 -8.62
N LEU A 413 -1.03 -17.39 -9.64
CA LEU A 413 -0.93 -17.75 -11.06
C LEU A 413 0.40 -17.24 -11.60
N TYR A 414 1.16 -18.11 -12.26
CA TYR A 414 2.42 -17.74 -12.89
C TYR A 414 2.25 -17.64 -14.40
N ASP A 415 2.42 -16.43 -14.96
CA ASP A 415 2.29 -16.18 -16.40
C ASP A 415 3.23 -15.05 -16.86
N PRO A 416 3.85 -15.14 -18.05
CA PRO A 416 4.68 -14.06 -18.60
C PRO A 416 3.95 -12.70 -18.71
N GLY A 417 2.62 -12.70 -18.87
CA GLY A 417 1.79 -11.48 -18.90
C GLY A 417 1.82 -10.66 -17.61
N TYR A 418 2.20 -11.27 -16.48
CA TYR A 418 2.35 -10.58 -15.20
C TYR A 418 3.77 -10.06 -14.95
N VAL A 419 4.70 -10.22 -15.90
CA VAL A 419 6.09 -9.74 -15.73
C VAL A 419 6.17 -8.22 -15.73
N ALA A 420 5.33 -7.53 -16.50
CA ALA A 420 5.34 -6.06 -16.54
C ALA A 420 4.74 -5.44 -15.27
N LYS A 421 3.70 -6.07 -14.72
CA LYS A 421 3.00 -5.64 -13.51
C LYS A 421 2.29 -6.85 -12.91
N ARG A 422 2.53 -7.11 -11.63
CA ARG A 422 1.83 -8.19 -10.94
C ARG A 422 0.34 -7.89 -10.76
N MET A 423 -0.42 -8.94 -10.48
CA MET A 423 -1.78 -8.85 -9.99
C MET A 423 -1.78 -9.20 -8.49
N GLU A 424 -2.02 -8.23 -7.62
CA GLU A 424 -2.22 -8.41 -6.18
C GLU A 424 -3.69 -8.17 -5.85
N ILE A 425 -4.45 -9.24 -5.55
CA ILE A 425 -5.86 -9.15 -5.16
C ILE A 425 -6.03 -9.74 -3.77
N GLY A 426 -6.61 -8.93 -2.88
CA GLY A 426 -7.13 -9.34 -1.60
C GLY A 426 -8.65 -9.33 -1.63
N ALA A 427 -9.28 -10.33 -1.03
CA ALA A 427 -10.71 -10.31 -0.75
C ALA A 427 -10.97 -10.69 0.71
N VAL A 428 -12.04 -10.15 1.27
CA VAL A 428 -12.44 -10.38 2.65
C VAL A 428 -13.93 -10.64 2.75
N ILE A 429 -14.30 -11.37 3.81
CA ILE A 429 -15.69 -11.61 4.21
C ILE A 429 -15.86 -11.09 5.64
N GLY A 430 -16.89 -10.26 5.82
CA GLY A 430 -17.29 -9.75 7.12
C GLY A 430 -18.74 -10.08 7.44
N ALA A 431 -19.08 -10.03 8.71
CA ALA A 431 -20.47 -10.17 9.15
C ALA A 431 -20.79 -9.21 10.30
N VAL A 432 -22.03 -8.75 10.34
CA VAL A 432 -22.54 -7.84 11.38
C VAL A 432 -24.03 -8.02 11.60
N PRO A 433 -24.55 -7.94 12.83
CA PRO A 433 -25.98 -7.80 13.05
C PRO A 433 -26.51 -6.55 12.33
N LYS A 434 -27.55 -6.68 11.50
CA LYS A 434 -28.06 -5.57 10.68
C LYS A 434 -28.37 -4.32 11.50
N LYS A 435 -28.91 -4.51 12.71
CA LYS A 435 -29.24 -3.43 13.66
C LYS A 435 -28.06 -2.57 14.10
N ASN A 436 -26.82 -3.03 13.93
CA ASN A 436 -25.62 -2.30 14.32
C ASN A 436 -25.13 -1.36 13.22
N VAL A 437 -25.58 -1.56 11.98
CA VAL A 437 -25.23 -0.73 10.83
C VAL A 437 -26.24 0.40 10.72
N VAL A 438 -25.76 1.63 10.88
CA VAL A 438 -26.57 2.86 10.79
C VAL A 438 -26.11 3.60 9.55
N ARG A 439 -27.04 3.87 8.64
CA ARG A 439 -26.80 4.59 7.40
C ARG A 439 -27.68 5.83 7.40
N GLU A 440 -27.08 6.97 7.72
CA GLU A 440 -27.74 8.26 7.81
C GLU A 440 -26.97 9.30 6.99
N ALA A 441 -27.63 10.37 6.60
CA ALA A 441 -26.97 11.50 5.96
C ALA A 441 -26.43 12.47 7.02
N PRO A 442 -25.21 13.03 6.84
CA PRO A 442 -24.66 14.01 7.76
C PRO A 442 -25.54 15.27 7.80
N ARG A 443 -25.68 15.87 8.98
CA ARG A 443 -26.47 17.08 9.25
C ARG A 443 -25.58 18.24 9.71
N PRO A 444 -26.01 19.50 9.47
CA PRO A 444 -25.33 20.65 10.05
C PRO A 444 -25.19 20.51 11.58
N GLY A 445 -23.97 20.67 12.08
CA GLY A 445 -23.64 20.53 13.50
C GLY A 445 -23.08 19.15 13.89
N ASP A 446 -23.11 18.15 13.00
CA ASP A 446 -22.43 16.88 13.24
C ASP A 446 -20.91 17.07 13.30
N VAL A 447 -20.24 16.26 14.13
CA VAL A 447 -18.78 16.28 14.29
C VAL A 447 -18.14 15.24 13.39
N VAL A 448 -17.15 15.65 12.60
CA VAL A 448 -16.33 14.74 11.80
C VAL A 448 -15.16 14.23 12.66
N ILE A 449 -15.04 12.91 12.80
CA ILE A 449 -14.01 12.27 13.62
C ILE A 449 -13.08 11.48 12.71
N LEU A 450 -11.77 11.76 12.81
CA LEU A 450 -10.72 10.91 12.25
C LEU A 450 -10.26 9.93 13.35
N LEU A 451 -10.46 8.64 13.13
CA LEU A 451 -10.09 7.58 14.06
C LEU A 451 -9.00 6.69 13.45
N GLY A 452 -7.88 6.53 14.13
CA GLY A 452 -6.77 5.68 13.66
C GLY A 452 -5.40 6.20 14.08
N GLY A 453 -4.37 5.78 13.33
CA GLY A 453 -3.01 6.27 13.48
C GLY A 453 -2.85 7.73 13.05
N ALA A 454 -1.72 8.34 13.42
CA ALA A 454 -1.37 9.69 12.98
C ALA A 454 -1.16 9.72 11.46
N THR A 455 -1.48 10.85 10.83
CA THR A 455 -1.25 11.05 9.39
C THR A 455 0.25 11.30 9.14
N GLY A 456 0.89 10.35 8.45
CA GLY A 456 2.25 10.49 7.93
C GLY A 456 2.28 11.13 6.53
N ARG A 457 3.44 11.03 5.87
CA ARG A 457 3.59 11.40 4.45
C ARG A 457 3.39 10.21 3.51
N ASP A 458 2.96 9.08 4.05
CA ASP A 458 2.76 7.82 3.33
C ASP A 458 1.62 7.96 2.29
N GLY A 459 1.84 7.42 1.08
CA GLY A 459 0.82 7.38 0.03
C GLY A 459 0.37 8.73 -0.58
N CYS A 460 1.04 9.84 -0.27
CA CYS A 460 0.81 11.13 -0.92
C CYS A 460 0.97 11.04 -2.45
N GLY A 461 -0.15 11.09 -3.18
CA GLY A 461 -0.17 10.97 -4.64
C GLY A 461 -0.41 9.55 -5.16
N GLY A 462 -0.57 8.54 -4.29
CA GLY A 462 -0.69 7.13 -4.68
C GLY A 462 -1.81 6.83 -5.70
N ALA A 463 -2.98 7.45 -5.57
CA ALA A 463 -4.06 7.31 -6.56
C ALA A 463 -3.63 7.83 -7.95
N THR A 464 -2.94 8.97 -8.00
CA THR A 464 -2.43 9.55 -9.25
C THR A 464 -1.27 8.73 -9.82
N GLY A 465 -0.37 8.20 -8.98
CA GLY A 465 0.73 7.31 -9.37
C GLY A 465 0.23 5.99 -9.96
N SER A 466 -0.79 5.39 -9.33
CA SER A 466 -1.42 4.16 -9.82
C SER A 466 -2.13 4.31 -11.18
N SER A 467 -2.51 5.55 -11.54
CA SER A 467 -3.14 5.90 -12.82
C SER A 467 -2.14 6.18 -13.95
N LYS A 468 -0.82 6.14 -13.67
CA LYS A 468 0.24 6.44 -14.64
C LYS A 468 1.02 5.18 -15.05
N ALA A 469 1.64 5.24 -16.22
CA ALA A 469 2.54 4.18 -16.69
C ALA A 469 3.86 4.21 -15.90
N HIS A 470 4.38 3.02 -15.56
CA HIS A 470 5.64 2.91 -14.83
C HIS A 470 6.83 3.20 -15.75
N THR A 471 7.66 4.17 -15.36
CA THR A 471 8.87 4.55 -16.10
C THR A 471 10.08 4.67 -15.17
N GLU A 472 11.30 4.64 -15.69
CA GLU A 472 12.53 4.76 -14.89
C GLU A 472 12.56 6.04 -14.03
N LYS A 473 11.89 7.12 -14.46
CA LYS A 473 11.76 8.38 -13.70
C LYS A 473 10.76 8.32 -12.54
N SER A 474 9.87 7.32 -12.52
CA SER A 474 8.84 7.19 -11.48
C SER A 474 9.46 6.81 -10.12
N ILE A 475 10.53 6.03 -10.13
CA ILE A 475 11.19 5.47 -8.94
C ILE A 475 11.72 6.55 -7.98
N GLU A 476 12.16 7.71 -8.50
CA GLU A 476 12.67 8.82 -7.68
C GLU A 476 11.56 9.67 -7.04
N VAL A 477 10.33 9.60 -7.57
CA VAL A 477 9.18 10.40 -7.12
C VAL A 477 8.21 9.57 -6.27
N CYS A 478 8.14 8.25 -6.49
CA CYS A 478 7.17 7.35 -5.88
C CYS A 478 7.44 7.01 -4.41
N GLY A 479 8.54 7.44 -3.79
CA GLY A 479 8.83 7.12 -2.39
C GLY A 479 7.76 7.61 -1.41
N ALA A 480 7.09 8.72 -1.73
CA ALA A 480 5.95 9.23 -0.97
C ALA A 480 4.59 8.69 -1.46
N GLU A 481 4.54 7.99 -2.60
CA GLU A 481 3.30 7.49 -3.22
C GLU A 481 2.91 6.07 -2.75
N VAL A 482 3.75 5.44 -1.91
CA VAL A 482 3.60 4.05 -1.43
C VAL A 482 3.45 3.99 0.08
#